data_AF-A0A3A4JR02-F1
#
_entry.id   AF-A0A3A4JR02-F1
#
_cell.length_a   1.000
_cell.length_b   1.000
_cell.length_c   1.000
_cell.angle_alpha   90.00
_cell.angle_beta   90.00
_cell.angle_gamma   90.00
#
_symmetry.space_group_name_H-M   'P 1'
#
loop_
_entity.id
_entity.type
_entity.pdbx_description
1 polymer ?
#
loop_
_entity_poly.entity_id
_entity_poly.type
_entity_poly.pdbx_seq_one_letter_code
_entity_poly.pdbx_strand_id
1 'polypeptide(L)'
;MKCQFTKQDGQQCEGNAIYDSQYCFSHNPDSRQAKNEAVLNGGLALKKIKFELEEVEIKSIQDITALLAKTINELRTNKIPPKIAVNIGYLSNIMITSLKEGEIEKRLEVIENAIKLHKSNE
;
A
#
# COMPACT_ATOMS: atom_id res chain seq x y z
N MET A 1 -6.05 -18.94 37.77
CA MET A 1 -5.04 -18.20 38.58
C MET A 1 -4.29 -17.22 37.70
N LYS A 2 -3.78 -16.12 38.27
CA LYS A 2 -2.97 -15.12 37.54
C LYS A 2 -1.50 -15.53 37.51
N CYS A 3 -0.78 -15.05 36.49
CA CYS A 3 0.65 -15.27 36.34
C CYS A 3 1.43 -14.62 37.49
N GLN A 4 2.32 -15.35 38.15
CA GLN A 4 3.11 -14.85 39.28
C GLN A 4 4.35 -14.03 38.87
N PHE A 5 4.54 -13.74 37.59
CA PHE A 5 5.70 -12.97 37.12
C PHE A 5 5.57 -11.48 37.43
N THR A 6 6.60 -10.89 38.02
CA THR A 6 6.70 -9.45 38.28
C THR A 6 7.45 -8.76 37.15
N LYS A 7 6.81 -7.78 36.51
CA LYS A 7 7.38 -6.97 35.43
C LYS A 7 8.46 -6.01 35.97
N GLN A 8 9.19 -5.36 35.06
CA GLN A 8 10.22 -4.38 35.41
C GLN A 8 9.67 -3.14 36.13
N ASP A 9 8.39 -2.82 35.93
CA ASP A 9 7.67 -1.73 36.62
C ASP A 9 7.19 -2.13 38.04
N GLY A 10 7.54 -3.33 38.51
CA GLY A 10 7.13 -3.86 39.81
C GLY A 10 5.70 -4.42 39.86
N GLN A 11 4.92 -4.34 38.79
CA GLN A 11 3.57 -4.86 38.74
C GLN A 11 3.54 -6.35 38.35
N GLN A 12 2.56 -7.07 38.90
CA GLN A 12 2.31 -8.46 38.52
C GLN A 12 1.75 -8.55 37.09
N CYS A 13 2.14 -9.59 36.35
CA CYS A 13 1.56 -9.90 35.05
C CYS A 13 0.06 -10.21 35.19
N GLU A 14 -0.76 -9.47 34.44
CA GLU A 14 -2.22 -9.65 34.41
C GLU A 14 -2.69 -10.87 33.61
N GLY A 15 -1.76 -11.54 32.92
CA GLY A 15 -2.03 -12.74 32.14
C GLY A 15 -2.51 -13.90 33.03
N ASN A 16 -3.38 -14.75 32.49
CA ASN A 16 -3.79 -15.97 33.19
C ASN A 16 -2.66 -17.01 33.12
N ALA A 17 -2.40 -17.68 34.24
CA ALA A 17 -1.49 -18.82 34.26
C ALA A 17 -2.06 -19.96 33.43
N ILE A 18 -1.19 -20.70 32.72
CA ILE A 18 -1.60 -21.87 31.93
C ILE A 18 -1.80 -23.08 32.84
N TYR A 19 -2.46 -24.12 32.32
CA TYR A 19 -2.68 -25.36 33.07
C TYR A 19 -1.34 -25.93 33.57
N ASP A 20 -1.32 -26.33 34.84
CA ASP A 20 -0.14 -26.88 35.53
C ASP A 20 1.09 -25.95 35.60
N SER A 21 0.87 -24.62 35.60
CA SER A 21 1.92 -23.63 35.77
C SER A 21 1.47 -22.46 36.63
N GLN A 22 2.43 -21.78 37.26
CA GLN A 22 2.21 -20.50 37.94
C GLN A 22 2.37 -19.30 37.00
N TYR A 23 2.74 -19.53 35.74
CA TYR A 23 3.05 -18.49 34.76
C TYR A 23 2.13 -18.56 33.53
N CYS A 24 1.92 -17.42 32.87
CA CYS A 24 1.23 -17.39 31.57
C CYS A 24 2.15 -17.92 30.47
N PHE A 25 1.59 -18.19 29.28
CA PHE A 25 2.35 -18.68 28.12
C PHE A 25 3.59 -17.83 27.78
N SER A 26 3.53 -16.52 28.03
CA SER A 26 4.64 -15.60 27.75
C SER A 26 5.77 -15.63 28.77
N HIS A 27 5.49 -16.02 30.01
CA HIS A 27 6.44 -16.00 31.14
C HIS A 27 6.78 -17.39 31.68
N ASN A 28 6.08 -18.45 31.26
CA ASN A 28 6.43 -19.82 31.62
C ASN A 28 7.75 -20.22 30.91
N PRO A 29 8.79 -20.67 31.64
CA PRO A 29 10.02 -21.18 31.05
C PRO A 29 9.81 -22.31 30.05
N ASP A 30 8.86 -23.21 30.31
CA ASP A 30 8.64 -24.42 29.50
C ASP A 30 8.02 -24.10 28.13
N SER A 31 7.24 -23.01 28.04
CA SER A 31 6.66 -22.56 26.78
C SER A 31 7.57 -21.60 26.00
N ARG A 32 8.81 -21.35 26.45
CA ARG A 32 9.72 -20.40 25.79
C ARG A 32 9.96 -20.73 24.32
N GLN A 33 10.17 -22.00 24.00
CA GLN A 33 10.39 -22.43 22.63
C GLN A 33 9.12 -22.22 21.77
N ALA A 34 7.97 -22.71 22.24
CA ALA A 34 6.69 -22.54 21.56
C ALA A 34 6.32 -21.06 21.35
N LYS A 35 6.63 -20.20 22.33
CA LYS A 35 6.45 -18.74 22.21
C LYS A 35 7.35 -18.16 21.12
N ASN A 36 8.62 -18.52 21.10
CA ASN A 36 9.55 -18.04 20.08
C ASN A 36 9.10 -18.46 18.67
N GLU A 37 8.68 -19.72 18.50
CA GLU A 37 8.12 -20.22 17.25
C GLU A 37 6.84 -19.46 16.86
N ALA A 38 5.93 -19.19 17.80
CA ALA A 38 4.73 -18.40 17.53
C ALA A 38 5.04 -16.95 17.12
N VAL A 39 6.03 -16.30 17.76
CA VAL A 39 6.48 -14.94 17.40
C VAL A 39 7.12 -14.93 16.01
N LEU A 40 7.99 -15.90 15.71
CA LEU A 40 8.60 -16.05 14.39
C LEU A 40 7.54 -16.29 13.32
N ASN A 41 6.60 -17.20 13.56
CA ASN A 41 5.49 -17.48 12.65
C ASN A 41 4.60 -16.25 12.45
N GLY A 42 4.30 -15.48 13.50
CA GLY A 42 3.56 -14.22 13.39
C GLY A 42 4.33 -13.16 12.58
N GLY A 43 5.64 -13.07 12.76
CA GLY A 43 6.52 -12.20 11.97
C GLY A 43 6.64 -12.63 10.51
N LEU A 44 6.70 -13.94 10.24
CA LEU A 44 6.72 -14.51 8.88
C LEU A 44 5.35 -14.47 8.20
N ALA A 45 4.26 -14.49 8.96
CA ALA A 45 2.90 -14.34 8.45
C ALA A 45 2.66 -12.95 7.84
N LEU A 46 3.49 -11.95 8.20
CA LEU A 46 3.69 -10.74 7.39
C LEU A 46 4.46 -11.08 6.10
N LYS A 47 3.98 -12.06 5.32
CA LYS A 47 4.35 -12.12 3.92
C LYS A 47 3.81 -10.84 3.31
N LYS A 48 4.70 -9.88 3.03
CA LYS A 48 4.46 -8.88 1.98
C LYS A 48 4.06 -9.70 0.78
N ILE A 49 2.76 -9.75 0.48
CA ILE A 49 2.29 -10.38 -0.74
C ILE A 49 3.00 -9.62 -1.84
N LYS A 50 4.02 -10.23 -2.45
CA LYS A 50 4.69 -9.69 -3.61
C LYS A 50 3.69 -9.81 -4.73
N PHE A 51 2.97 -8.72 -4.99
CA PHE A 51 2.22 -8.60 -6.22
C PHE A 51 3.26 -8.29 -7.31
N GLU A 52 3.53 -9.29 -8.14
CA GLU A 52 4.27 -9.09 -9.39
C GLU A 52 3.31 -8.40 -10.36
N LEU A 53 3.19 -7.08 -10.21
CA LEU A 53 2.50 -6.24 -11.18
C LEU A 53 3.49 -5.90 -12.29
N GLU A 54 3.09 -6.17 -13.52
CA GLU A 54 3.84 -5.77 -14.70
C GLU A 54 3.89 -4.24 -14.80
N GLU A 55 4.99 -3.74 -15.37
CA GLU A 55 5.12 -2.33 -15.71
C GLU A 55 4.09 -1.93 -16.77
N VAL A 56 3.54 -0.73 -16.63
CA VAL A 56 2.54 -0.19 -17.57
C VAL A 56 3.05 1.12 -18.10
N GLU A 57 3.21 1.20 -19.42
CA GLU A 57 3.52 2.45 -20.10
C GLU A 57 2.22 3.25 -20.31
N ILE A 58 2.21 4.51 -19.88
CA ILE A 58 1.05 5.41 -19.99
C ILE A 58 1.44 6.64 -20.79
N LYS A 59 0.89 6.78 -22.00
CA LYS A 59 1.16 7.91 -22.91
C LYS A 59 -0.06 8.79 -23.16
N SER A 60 -1.25 8.28 -22.86
CA SER A 60 -2.52 8.90 -23.19
C SER A 60 -3.58 8.65 -22.10
N ILE A 61 -4.68 9.41 -22.18
CA ILE A 61 -5.86 9.21 -21.31
C ILE A 61 -6.52 7.84 -21.57
N GLN A 62 -6.43 7.33 -22.81
CA GLN A 62 -6.94 6.02 -23.18
C GLN A 62 -6.18 4.90 -22.44
N ASP A 63 -4.85 5.03 -22.31
CA ASP A 63 -4.03 4.07 -21.55
C ASP A 63 -4.43 4.04 -20.08
N ILE A 64 -4.69 5.22 -19.49
CA ILE A 64 -5.18 5.34 -18.11
C ILE A 64 -6.54 4.67 -17.96
N THR A 65 -7.43 4.85 -18.93
CA THR A 65 -8.77 4.23 -18.91
C THR A 65 -8.66 2.70 -18.96
N ALA A 66 -7.77 2.17 -19.80
CA ALA A 66 -7.50 0.73 -19.85
C ALA A 66 -6.90 0.19 -18.55
N LEU A 67 -5.94 0.90 -17.94
CA LEU A 67 -5.35 0.56 -16.65
C LEU A 67 -6.41 0.52 -15.54
N LEU A 68 -7.29 1.52 -15.47
CA LEU A 68 -8.35 1.57 -14.47
C LEU A 68 -9.35 0.44 -14.66
N ALA A 69 -9.73 0.11 -15.90
CA ALA A 69 -10.60 -1.02 -16.19
C ALA A 69 -9.99 -2.36 -15.72
N LYS A 70 -8.69 -2.59 -15.98
CA LYS A 70 -7.96 -3.76 -15.48
C LYS A 70 -7.96 -3.79 -13.94
N THR A 71 -7.61 -2.67 -13.31
CA THR A 71 -7.52 -2.52 -11.85
C THR A 71 -8.87 -2.80 -11.17
N ILE A 72 -9.98 -2.32 -11.73
CA ILE A 72 -11.34 -2.59 -11.21
C ILE A 72 -11.63 -4.09 -11.22
N ASN A 73 -11.33 -4.78 -12.33
CA ASN A 73 -11.58 -6.21 -12.44
C ASN A 73 -10.69 -7.02 -11.48
N GLU A 74 -9.43 -6.65 -11.34
CA GLU A 74 -8.51 -7.29 -10.39
C GLU A 74 -8.94 -7.08 -8.94
N LEU A 75 -9.42 -5.88 -8.59
CA LEU A 75 -9.96 -5.59 -7.27
C LEU A 75 -11.22 -6.43 -6.99
N ARG A 76 -12.17 -6.46 -7.93
CA ARG A 76 -13.43 -7.22 -7.80
C ARG A 76 -13.22 -8.74 -7.69
N THR A 77 -12.12 -9.24 -8.25
CA THR A 77 -11.75 -10.66 -8.21
C THR A 77 -10.75 -10.99 -7.10
N ASN A 78 -10.48 -10.06 -6.18
CA ASN A 78 -9.51 -10.20 -5.09
C ASN A 78 -8.08 -10.56 -5.54
N LYS A 79 -7.71 -10.23 -6.78
CA LYS A 79 -6.35 -10.42 -7.31
C LYS A 79 -5.38 -9.37 -6.79
N ILE A 80 -5.87 -8.19 -6.40
CA ILE A 80 -5.09 -7.13 -5.77
C ILE A 80 -5.79 -6.61 -4.50
N PRO A 81 -5.06 -6.05 -3.52
CA PRO A 81 -5.65 -5.46 -2.34
C PRO A 81 -6.25 -4.08 -2.64
N PRO A 82 -7.28 -3.64 -1.89
CA PRO A 82 -7.88 -2.32 -2.03
C PRO A 82 -6.86 -1.16 -1.98
N LYS A 83 -5.84 -1.28 -1.12
CA LYS A 83 -4.78 -0.27 -0.98
C LYS A 83 -4.00 -0.03 -2.27
N ILE A 84 -3.75 -1.08 -3.05
CA ILE A 84 -3.05 -0.95 -4.34
C ILE A 84 -3.96 -0.25 -5.35
N ALA A 85 -5.23 -0.66 -5.44
CA ALA A 85 -6.20 -0.07 -6.35
C ALA A 85 -6.41 1.44 -6.08
N VAL A 86 -6.49 1.84 -4.80
CA VAL A 86 -6.59 3.25 -4.39
C VAL A 86 -5.39 4.06 -4.86
N ASN A 87 -4.17 3.53 -4.67
CA ASN A 87 -2.95 4.20 -5.10
C ASN A 87 -2.89 4.36 -6.63
N ILE A 88 -3.29 3.32 -7.39
CA ILE A 88 -3.38 3.39 -8.85
C ILE A 88 -4.38 4.47 -9.27
N GLY A 89 -5.57 4.52 -8.65
CA GLY A 89 -6.58 5.53 -8.94
C GLY A 89 -6.10 6.96 -8.66
N TYR A 90 -5.38 7.16 -7.55
CA TYR A 90 -4.81 8.46 -7.19
C TYR A 90 -3.75 8.92 -8.21
N LEU A 91 -2.78 8.06 -8.54
CA LEU A 91 -1.74 8.38 -9.53
C LEU A 91 -2.33 8.61 -10.93
N SER A 92 -3.35 7.83 -11.30
CA SER A 92 -4.08 8.01 -12.55
C SER A 92 -4.72 9.40 -12.65
N ASN A 93 -5.30 9.90 -11.55
CA ASN A 93 -5.89 11.23 -11.52
C ASN A 93 -4.83 12.33 -11.72
N ILE A 94 -3.67 12.21 -11.06
CA ILE A 94 -2.54 13.13 -11.27
C ILE A 94 -2.12 13.13 -12.74
N MET A 95 -1.95 11.94 -13.33
CA MET A 95 -1.52 11.80 -14.71
C MET A 95 -2.53 12.38 -15.72
N ILE A 96 -3.83 12.21 -15.48
CA ILE A 96 -4.88 12.83 -16.31
C ILE A 96 -4.73 14.36 -16.31
N THR A 97 -4.48 14.97 -15.15
CA THR A 97 -4.29 16.42 -15.04
C THR A 97 -3.05 16.86 -15.83
N SER A 98 -1.90 16.21 -15.62
CA SER A 98 -0.66 16.56 -16.32
C SER A 98 -0.76 16.41 -17.85
N LEU A 99 -1.44 15.36 -18.34
CA LEU A 99 -1.66 15.17 -19.78
C LEU A 99 -2.53 16.27 -20.37
N LYS A 100 -3.60 16.66 -19.68
CA LYS A 100 -4.49 17.75 -20.12
C LYS A 100 -3.78 19.10 -20.12
N GLU A 101 -3.01 19.39 -19.08
CA GLU A 101 -2.21 20.62 -19.00
C GLU A 101 -1.21 20.70 -20.16
N GLY A 102 -0.47 19.62 -20.43
CA GLY A 102 0.46 19.57 -21.56
C GLY A 102 -0.20 19.72 -22.93
N GLU A 103 -1.42 19.21 -23.13
CA GLU A 103 -2.18 19.45 -24.37
C GLU A 103 -2.60 20.93 -24.51
N ILE A 104 -3.00 21.56 -23.41
CA ILE A 104 -3.38 22.98 -23.40
C ILE A 104 -2.14 23.85 -23.70
N GLU A 105 -1.01 23.58 -23.07
CA GLU A 105 0.25 24.30 -23.30
C GLU A 105 0.68 24.22 -24.77
N LYS A 106 0.63 23.02 -25.38
CA LYS A 106 0.93 22.86 -26.82
C LYS A 106 0.01 23.68 -27.71
N ARG A 107 -1.29 23.70 -27.41
CA ARG A 107 -2.26 24.49 -28.18
C ARG A 107 -2.03 25.99 -28.01
N LEU A 108 -1.66 26.42 -26.80
CA LEU A 108 -1.30 27.81 -26.51
C LEU A 108 -0.06 28.22 -27.33
N GLU A 109 0.98 27.40 -27.34
CA GLU A 109 2.22 27.65 -28.08
C GLU A 109 1.95 27.83 -29.58
N VAL A 110 1.08 27.00 -30.17
CA VAL A 110 0.66 27.14 -31.58
C VAL A 110 0.01 28.50 -31.84
N ILE A 111 -0.90 28.94 -30.95
CA ILE A 111 -1.59 30.22 -31.08
C ILE A 111 -0.61 31.39 -30.90
N GLU A 112 0.25 31.35 -29.89
CA GLU A 112 1.25 32.38 -29.62
C GLU A 112 2.21 32.56 -30.81
N ASN A 113 2.65 31.45 -31.41
CA ASN A 113 3.50 31.48 -32.59
C ASN A 113 2.78 32.06 -33.81
N ALA A 114 1.50 31.74 -34.02
CA ALA A 114 0.70 32.34 -35.09
C ALA A 114 0.54 33.86 -34.91
N ILE A 115 0.32 34.33 -33.68
CA ILE A 115 0.23 35.76 -33.36
C ILE A 115 1.57 36.47 -33.61
N LYS A 116 2.69 35.87 -33.20
CA LYS A 116 4.04 36.42 -33.46
C LYS A 116 4.29 36.59 -34.96
N LEU A 117 4.00 35.56 -35.75
CA LEU A 117 4.14 35.59 -37.20
C LEU A 117 3.28 36.69 -37.84
N HIS A 118 2.04 36.87 -37.39
CA HIS A 118 1.17 37.91 -37.91
C HIS A 118 1.72 39.32 -37.63
N LYS A 119 2.19 39.57 -36.40
CA LYS A 119 2.81 40.86 -36.02
C LYS A 119 4.13 41.16 -36.74
N SER A 120 4.86 40.15 -37.19
CA SER A 120 6.10 40.35 -37.95
C SER A 120 5.84 40.68 -39.43
N ASN A 121 4.61 40.54 -39.92
CA ASN A 121 4.21 40.81 -41.29
C ASN A 121 3.45 42.14 -41.46
N GLU A 122 3.23 42.89 -40.37
CA GLU A 122 2.72 44.28 -40.35
C GLU A 122 3.88 45.27 -40.23
#